data_AF-A0A1Z9S875-F1
#
_entry.id   AF-A0A1Z9S875-F1
#
_cell.length_a   1.000
_cell.length_b   1.000
_cell.length_c   1.000
_cell.angle_alpha   90.00
_cell.angle_beta   90.00
_cell.angle_gamma   90.00
#
_symmetry.space_group_name_H-M   'P 1'
#
loop_
_entity.id
_entity.type
_entity.pdbx_description
1 polymer ?
#
loop_
_entity_poly.entity_id
_entity_poly.type
_entity_poly.pdbx_seq_one_letter_code
_entity_poly.pdbx_strand_id
1 'polypeptide(L)' 'MVVHVINTNFDDARQLVTQNGLILNLKNPVYSKATFYQAGESPIQLTITATGNHLEVSGIDSLDSWGVVLLKNVFESNP' A
#
# COMPACT_ATOMS: atom_id res chain seq x y z
N MET A 1 -8.06 -2.89 -8.36
CA MET A 1 -8.02 -1.51 -7.81
C MET A 1 -6.56 -1.13 -7.69
N VAL A 2 -6.19 0.10 -7.99
CA VAL A 2 -4.82 0.60 -7.80
C VAL A 2 -4.92 1.85 -6.92
N VAL A 3 -4.06 1.95 -5.91
CA VAL A 3 -3.97 3.10 -5.02
C VAL A 3 -2.63 3.77 -5.31
N HIS A 4 -2.64 5.02 -5.75
CA HIS A 4 -1.43 5.77 -6.02
C HIS A 4 -1.09 6.62 -4.80
N VAL A 5 0.13 6.48 -4.27
CA VAL A 5 0.60 7.25 -3.13
C VAL A 5 1.79 8.06 -3.58
N ILE A 6 1.63 9.38 -3.59
CA ILE A 6 2.69 10.31 -3.98
C ILE A 6 3.13 11.03 -2.71
N ASN A 7 4.39 10.84 -2.33
CA ASN A 7 4.96 11.58 -1.23
C ASN A 7 5.36 12.98 -1.72
N THR A 8 4.74 14.00 -1.15
CA THR A 8 5.08 15.41 -1.41
C THR A 8 5.71 16.06 -0.19
N ASN A 9 6.17 15.27 0.78
CA ASN A 9 6.82 15.75 1.99
C ASN A 9 8.31 15.95 1.77
N PHE A 10 8.76 17.17 1.98
CA PHE A 10 10.15 17.59 1.82
C PHE A 10 10.63 18.24 3.11
N ASP A 11 11.92 18.07 3.43
CA ASP A 11 12.57 18.81 4.51
C ASP A 11 12.90 20.25 4.09
N ASP A 12 13.49 21.02 5.00
CA ASP A 12 13.89 22.42 4.75
C ASP A 12 14.96 22.55 3.64
N ALA A 13 15.70 21.47 3.35
CA ALA A 13 16.67 21.38 2.25
C ALA A 13 16.05 20.89 0.93
N ARG A 14 14.72 20.71 0.88
CA ARG A 14 13.95 20.14 -0.24
C ARG A 14 14.32 18.70 -0.59
N GLN A 15 14.83 17.94 0.37
CA GLN A 15 15.04 16.51 0.21
C GLN A 15 13.75 15.76 0.57
N LEU A 16 13.45 14.69 -0.17
CA LEU A 16 12.30 13.83 0.10
C LEU A 16 12.44 13.19 1.49
N VAL A 17 11.43 13.38 2.33
CA VAL A 17 11.40 12.75 3.65
C VAL A 17 10.88 11.33 3.48
N THR A 18 11.75 10.35 3.67
CA THR A 18 11.39 8.93 3.63
C THR A 18 10.28 8.62 4.62
N GLN A 19 9.23 7.97 4.12
CA GLN A 19 8.15 7.40 4.93
C GLN A 19 8.29 5.88 4.90
N ASN A 20 8.24 5.21 6.06
CA ASN A 20 8.45 3.76 6.16
C ASN A 20 7.15 2.98 6.42
N GLY A 21 6.01 3.67 6.43
CA GLY A 21 4.72 3.08 6.69
C GLY A 21 3.57 3.96 6.22
N LEU A 22 2.40 3.35 6.07
CA LEU A 22 1.17 4.01 5.68
C LEU A 22 -0.02 3.40 6.39
N ILE A 23 -0.98 4.24 6.76
CA ILE A 23 -2.27 3.82 7.28
C ILE A 23 -3.35 4.10 6.22
N LEU A 24 -4.15 3.10 5.88
CA LEU A 24 -5.25 3.21 4.94
C LEU A 24 -6.58 2.84 5.61
N ASN A 25 -7.60 3.67 5.42
CA ASN A 25 -8.98 3.33 5.79
C ASN A 25 -9.78 2.98 4.54
N LEU A 26 -10.21 1.73 4.44
CA LEU A 26 -11.00 1.23 3.33
C LEU A 26 -12.49 1.51 3.54
N LYS A 27 -13.19 1.94 2.48
CA LYS A 27 -14.65 2.01 2.49
C LYS A 27 -15.30 0.63 2.42
N ASN A 28 -14.68 -0.31 1.70
CA ASN A 28 -15.13 -1.69 1.61
C ASN A 28 -14.13 -2.59 2.34
N PRO A 29 -14.51 -3.22 3.47
CA PRO A 29 -13.61 -4.05 4.25
C PRO A 29 -13.18 -5.32 3.53
N VAL A 30 -13.86 -5.76 2.46
CA VAL A 30 -13.44 -6.95 1.69
C VAL A 30 -12.02 -6.79 1.15
N TYR A 31 -11.61 -5.57 0.80
CA TYR A 31 -10.26 -5.31 0.30
C TYR A 31 -9.16 -5.44 1.34
N SER A 32 -9.49 -5.56 2.64
CA SER A 32 -8.46 -5.78 3.67
C SER A 32 -7.83 -7.18 3.58
N LYS A 33 -8.45 -8.10 2.83
CA LYS A 33 -7.95 -9.44 2.54
C LYS A 33 -7.08 -9.53 1.28
N ALA A 34 -6.93 -8.43 0.55
CA ALA A 34 -6.13 -8.42 -0.67
C ALA A 34 -4.63 -8.52 -0.35
N THR A 35 -3.84 -8.95 -1.33
CA THR A 35 -2.39 -8.80 -1.29
C THR A 35 -1.99 -7.46 -1.89
N PHE A 36 -1.05 -6.78 -1.24
CA PHE A 36 -0.61 -5.44 -1.61
C PHE A 36 0.85 -5.48 -2.06
N TYR A 37 1.13 -4.78 -3.15
CA TYR A 37 2.45 -4.74 -3.76
C TYR A 37 2.91 -3.32 -4.02
N GLN A 38 4.23 -3.13 -3.89
CA GLN A 38 4.93 -1.97 -4.42
C GLN A 38 5.23 -2.13 -5.88
N ALA A 39 4.70 -1.22 -6.70
CA ALA A 39 5.04 -1.14 -8.10
C ALA A 39 6.52 -0.77 -8.27
N GLY A 40 7.17 -1.41 -9.24
CA GLY A 40 8.57 -1.27 -9.62
C GLY A 40 8.87 -2.23 -10.77
N GLU A 41 10.14 -2.31 -11.21
CA GLU A 41 10.56 -3.27 -12.25
C GLU A 41 10.20 -4.72 -11.86
N SER A 42 10.32 -5.04 -10.57
CA SER A 42 9.79 -6.26 -9.96
C SER A 42 8.87 -5.87 -8.80
N PRO A 43 7.58 -6.27 -8.80
CA PRO A 43 6.68 -5.94 -7.71
C PRO A 43 7.16 -6.54 -6.38
N ILE A 44 7.25 -5.72 -5.34
CA ILE A 44 7.63 -6.15 -3.99
C ILE A 44 6.37 -6.33 -3.17
N GLN A 45 6.18 -7.51 -2.57
CA GLN A 45 5.03 -7.74 -1.70
C GLN A 45 5.21 -7.00 -0.36
N LEU A 46 4.18 -6.31 0.07
CA LEU A 46 4.17 -5.55 1.33
C LEU A 46 3.62 -6.39 2.48
N THR A 47 3.95 -5.96 3.70
CA THR A 47 3.38 -6.54 4.92
C THR A 47 2.19 -5.70 5.39
N ILE A 48 1.05 -6.35 5.58
CA ILE A 48 -0.21 -5.71 5.94
C ILE A 48 -0.74 -6.26 7.26
N THR A 49 -1.03 -5.37 8.20
CA THR A 49 -1.81 -5.67 9.39
C THR A 49 -3.20 -5.05 9.22
N ALA A 50 -4.24 -5.89 9.17
CA ALA A 50 -5.61 -5.46 8.95
C ALA A 50 -6.45 -5.58 10.23
N THR A 51 -7.10 -4.48 10.63
CA THR A 51 -8.09 -4.46 11.71
C THR A 51 -9.42 -3.93 11.16
N GLY A 52 -10.29 -4.85 10.72
CA GLY A 52 -11.54 -4.49 10.06
C GLY A 52 -11.30 -3.83 8.68
N ASN A 53 -11.62 -2.55 8.57
CA ASN A 53 -11.36 -1.73 7.38
C ASN A 53 -10.11 -0.85 7.49
N HIS A 54 -9.39 -0.94 8.61
CA HIS A 54 -8.13 -0.25 8.84
C HIS A 54 -6.96 -1.12 8.43
N LEU A 55 -6.02 -0.57 7.67
CA LEU A 55 -4.81 -1.25 7.22
C LEU A 55 -3.58 -0.46 7.67
N GLU A 56 -2.66 -1.16 8.32
CA GLU A 56 -1.29 -0.72 8.54
C GLU A 56 -0.39 -1.40 7.51
N VAL A 57 0.27 -0.61 6.68
CA VAL A 57 1.14 -1.04 5.59
C VAL A 57 2.58 -0.80 6.00
N SER A 58 3.41 -1.83 5.93
CA SER A 58 4.84 -1.79 6.29
C SER A 58 5.69 -2.55 5.26
N GLY A 59 7.01 -2.37 5.33
CA GLY A 59 7.95 -2.89 4.34
C GLY A 59 7.97 -2.07 3.04
N ILE A 60 7.68 -0.77 3.15
CA ILE A 60 7.75 0.17 2.04
C ILE A 60 9.19 0.67 1.96
N ASP A 61 9.88 0.31 0.89
CA ASP A 61 11.22 0.85 0.64
C ASP A 61 11.09 2.21 -0.03
N SER A 62 11.63 3.23 0.64
CA SER A 62 11.72 4.64 0.21
C SER A 62 10.49 5.17 -0.54
N LEU A 63 9.54 5.76 0.20
CA LEU A 63 8.37 6.45 -0.33
C LEU A 63 8.76 7.78 -1.01
N ASP A 64 9.45 7.76 -2.14
CA ASP A 64 9.67 8.93 -3.00
C ASP A 64 8.50 9.10 -3.99
N SER A 65 8.09 8.03 -4.67
CA SER A 65 6.82 7.93 -5.39
C SER A 65 6.49 6.48 -5.75
N TRP A 66 5.28 5.99 -5.47
CA TRP A 66 4.92 4.62 -5.86
C TRP A 66 3.42 4.38 -6.06
N GLY A 67 3.11 3.42 -6.92
CA GLY A 67 1.77 2.85 -7.03
C GLY A 67 1.66 1.63 -6.11
N VAL A 68 0.70 1.64 -5.19
CA VAL A 68 0.27 0.43 -4.49
C VAL A 68 -0.71 -0.32 -5.39
N VAL A 69 -0.32 -1.48 -5.87
CA VAL A 69 -1.20 -2.34 -6.66
C VAL A 69 -1.89 -3.33 -5.72
N LEU A 70 -3.23 -3.25 -5.60
CA LEU A 70 -3.99 -4.38 -5.05
C LEU A 70 -4.14 -5.43 -6.14
N LEU A 71 -3.47 -6.57 -5.97
CA LEU A 71 -3.68 -7.72 -6.84
C LEU A 71 -4.36 -8.86 -6.09
N LYS A 72 -5.56 -9.13 -6.60
CA LYS A 72 -6.40 -10.31 -6.43
C LYS A 72 -7.16 -10.43 -5.11
N ASN A 73 -8.44 -10.04 -5.18
CA ASN A 73 -9.48 -10.89 -4.61
C ASN A 73 -9.33 -12.25 -5.30
N VAL A 74 -8.82 -13.26 -4.60
CA VAL A 74 -9.29 -14.62 -4.90
C VAL A 74 -10.74 -14.57 -4.47
N PHE A 75 -11.64 -14.21 -5.40
CA PHE A 75 -12.98 -14.74 -5.32
C PHE A 75 -12.75 -16.25 -5.35
N GLU A 76 -12.74 -16.88 -4.18
CA GLU A 76 -13.14 -18.28 -4.10
C GLU A 76 -14.52 -18.28 -4.74
N SER A 77 -14.56 -18.61 -6.03
CA SER A 77 -15.76 -19.16 -6.63
C SER A 77 -16.10 -20.35 -5.76
N ASN A 78 -17.13 -20.24 -4.95
CA ASN A 78 -17.77 -21.40 -4.36
C ASN A 78 -19.28 -21.16 -4.39
N PRO A 79 -20.07 -22.17 -4.77
CA PRO A 79 -19.73 -23.58 -4.97
C PRO A 79 -19.57 -24.01 -6.44
#